data_AF-A0A7S3C8W5-F1
#
_entry.id   AF-A0A7S3C8W5-F1
#
_cell.length_a   1.000
_cell.length_b   1.000
_cell.length_c   1.000
_cell.angle_alpha   90.00
_cell.angle_beta   90.00
_cell.angle_gamma   90.00
#
_symmetry.space_group_name_H-M   'P 1'
#
loop_
_entity.id
_entity.type
_entity.pdbx_description
1 polymer ?
#
loop_
_entity_poly.entity_id
_entity_poly.type
_entity_poly.pdbx_seq_one_letter_code
_entity_poly.pdbx_strand_id
1 'polypeptide(L)'
;NSALRPSSDDASVPTRAANQGGRTTTGIATTRVSQGQATMSKIFGALMEPFHRVVGSWYRKQVQKELVKYGLRYDDLLDPKMNLDVKEALNRLPQREVDLRNQRIKRAIDISQKHTELPDELKKLQTPFNFYLKPVVEKIEAENAERAELGTGKPYDRQIP
;
A
#
# COMPACT_ATOMS: atom_id res chain seq x y z
N ASN A 1 -54.80 -30.83 36.19
CA ASN A 1 -54.95 -29.51 36.87
C ASN A 1 -54.77 -28.44 35.81
N SER A 2 -55.82 -27.88 35.17
CA SER A 2 -56.92 -27.07 35.75
C SER A 2 -56.37 -26.11 36.81
N ALA A 3 -56.48 -24.79 36.73
CA ALA A 3 -57.53 -23.94 36.16
C ALA A 3 -56.93 -22.53 35.84
N LEU A 4 -57.41 -21.82 34.81
CA LEU A 4 -58.28 -20.62 34.89
C LEU A 4 -57.72 -19.47 35.75
N ARG A 5 -57.83 -18.17 35.43
CA ARG A 5 -58.16 -17.31 34.27
C ARG A 5 -58.03 -15.83 34.80
N PRO A 6 -58.31 -14.77 34.03
CA PRO A 6 -57.67 -13.44 34.11
C PRO A 6 -58.60 -12.30 34.62
N SER A 7 -58.08 -11.06 34.67
CA SER A 7 -58.82 -9.78 34.65
C SER A 7 -57.92 -8.72 33.97
N SER A 8 -58.15 -8.26 32.74
CA SER A 8 -59.15 -7.29 32.25
C SER A 8 -59.18 -5.96 33.03
N ASP A 9 -58.79 -4.88 32.34
CA ASP A 9 -59.35 -3.53 32.33
C ASP A 9 -58.42 -2.68 31.43
N ASP A 10 -58.67 -2.55 30.13
CA ASP A 10 -59.71 -1.77 29.45
C ASP A 10 -59.42 -0.25 29.44
N ALA A 11 -58.95 0.25 28.29
CA ALA A 11 -59.11 1.63 27.84
C ALA A 11 -58.67 1.77 26.37
N SER A 12 -59.66 1.72 25.50
CA SER A 12 -59.65 1.94 24.06
C SER A 12 -59.70 3.42 23.64
N VAL A 13 -58.86 3.78 22.63
CA VAL A 13 -59.22 4.59 21.41
C VAL A 13 -59.40 6.13 21.61
N PRO A 14 -59.09 7.06 20.65
CA PRO A 14 -59.05 6.91 19.19
C PRO A 14 -57.87 7.50 18.37
N THR A 15 -57.79 6.96 17.16
CA THR A 15 -57.30 7.45 15.87
C THR A 15 -57.57 8.94 15.58
N ARG A 16 -56.60 9.66 15.00
CA ARG A 16 -56.87 10.86 14.18
C ARG A 16 -55.98 10.94 12.93
N ALA A 17 -56.68 11.19 11.84
CA ALA A 17 -56.29 11.30 10.44
C ALA A 17 -55.08 12.19 10.08
N ALA A 18 -54.38 11.74 9.04
CA ALA A 18 -53.99 12.47 7.82
C ALA A 18 -53.73 13.99 7.89
N ASN A 19 -52.53 14.38 7.43
CA ASN A 19 -52.39 15.60 6.63
C ASN A 19 -51.39 15.37 5.48
N GLN A 20 -51.90 15.44 4.25
CA GLN A 20 -51.13 15.57 3.03
C GLN A 20 -50.78 17.05 2.83
N GLY A 21 -49.60 17.35 2.30
CA GLY A 21 -49.28 18.71 1.87
C GLY A 21 -47.83 18.86 1.46
N GLY A 22 -47.55 18.61 0.18
CA GLY A 22 -46.22 18.71 -0.40
C GLY A 22 -45.69 20.13 -0.54
N ARG A 23 -44.39 20.22 -0.83
CA ARG A 23 -43.79 21.24 -1.70
C ARG A 23 -42.45 20.74 -2.22
N THR A 24 -42.47 20.39 -3.48
CA THR A 24 -41.34 20.46 -4.39
C THR A 24 -40.69 21.85 -4.34
N THR A 25 -39.38 21.93 -4.12
CA THR A 25 -38.55 22.92 -4.80
C THR A 25 -37.13 22.38 -4.93
N THR A 26 -36.76 22.15 -6.19
CA THR A 26 -35.54 22.66 -6.83
C THR A 26 -34.24 22.57 -6.04
N GLY A 27 -33.39 21.64 -6.48
CA GLY A 27 -32.08 21.38 -5.89
C GLY A 27 -31.04 22.49 -6.08
N ILE A 28 -29.87 22.24 -5.48
CA ILE A 28 -28.61 22.90 -5.82
C ILE A 28 -27.50 21.85 -5.75
N ALA A 29 -27.08 21.42 -6.95
CA ALA A 29 -25.75 21.01 -7.37
C ALA A 29 -24.79 20.30 -6.38
N THR A 30 -24.65 18.99 -6.62
CA THR A 30 -23.38 18.29 -6.84
C THR A 30 -22.12 19.16 -6.89
N THR A 31 -21.20 18.84 -5.98
CA THR A 31 -19.73 18.83 -6.17
C THR A 31 -19.15 19.90 -7.09
N ARG A 32 -18.77 21.06 -6.54
CA ARG A 32 -17.69 21.88 -7.11
C ARG A 32 -16.41 21.66 -6.32
N VAL A 33 -15.74 20.53 -6.59
CA VAL A 33 -14.31 20.43 -6.39
C VAL A 33 -13.67 20.64 -7.76
N SER A 34 -13.21 21.87 -7.99
CA SER A 34 -12.07 22.24 -8.84
C SER A 34 -11.80 21.37 -10.07
N GLN A 35 -12.65 21.46 -11.10
CA GLN A 35 -12.39 20.95 -12.45
C GLN A 35 -11.45 21.89 -13.28
N GLY A 36 -10.71 22.79 -12.64
CA GLY A 36 -9.88 23.80 -13.33
C GLY A 36 -8.38 23.49 -13.42
N GLN A 37 -7.86 22.55 -12.63
CA GLN A 37 -6.41 22.27 -12.56
C GLN A 37 -5.98 20.96 -13.26
N ALA A 38 -6.92 20.07 -13.57
CA ALA A 38 -6.64 18.73 -14.08
C ALA A 38 -6.30 18.67 -15.59
N THR A 39 -6.50 19.75 -16.34
CA THR A 39 -6.19 19.83 -17.79
C THR A 39 -4.72 20.19 -18.02
N MET A 40 -4.13 21.05 -17.18
CA MET A 40 -2.73 21.47 -17.30
C MET A 40 -1.74 20.35 -16.95
N SER A 41 -2.05 19.50 -15.95
CA SER A 41 -1.15 18.39 -15.58
C SER A 41 -1.10 17.27 -16.63
N LYS A 42 -2.19 17.06 -17.39
CA LYS A 42 -2.26 16.03 -18.44
C LYS A 42 -1.51 16.44 -19.71
N ILE A 43 -1.60 17.71 -20.10
CA ILE A 43 -0.87 18.24 -21.27
C ILE A 43 0.63 18.32 -20.96
N PHE A 44 0.99 18.75 -19.74
CA PHE A 44 2.38 18.72 -19.28
C PHE A 44 2.91 17.29 -19.14
N GLY A 45 2.10 16.37 -18.60
CA GLY A 45 2.44 14.96 -18.49
C GLY A 45 2.73 14.31 -19.84
N ALA A 46 1.82 14.48 -20.81
CA ALA A 46 1.99 13.95 -22.17
C ALA A 46 3.21 14.51 -22.90
N LEU A 47 3.57 15.78 -22.65
CA LEU A 47 4.76 16.42 -23.21
C LEU A 47 6.06 15.89 -22.56
N MET A 48 6.03 15.59 -21.25
CA MET A 48 7.19 15.11 -20.50
C MET A 48 7.35 13.59 -20.52
N GLU A 49 6.33 12.83 -20.95
CA GLU A 49 6.33 11.38 -21.11
C GLU A 49 7.60 10.82 -21.82
N PRO A 50 8.01 11.30 -23.01
CA PRO A 50 9.21 10.80 -23.69
C PRO A 50 10.50 11.13 -22.92
N PHE A 51 10.54 12.26 -22.22
CA PHE A 51 11.68 12.68 -21.41
C PHE A 51 11.84 11.77 -20.17
N HIS A 52 10.75 11.52 -19.43
CA HIS A 52 10.76 10.63 -18.27
C HIS A 52 11.18 9.20 -18.63
N ARG A 53 10.80 8.71 -19.81
CA ARG A 53 11.23 7.40 -20.30
C ARG A 53 12.75 7.33 -20.53
N VAL A 54 13.34 8.37 -21.12
CA VAL A 54 14.78 8.44 -21.38
C VAL A 54 15.55 8.54 -20.06
N VAL A 55 15.18 9.49 -19.20
CA VAL A 55 15.82 9.69 -17.89
C VAL A 55 15.68 8.44 -17.01
N GLY A 56 14.49 7.83 -16.98
CA GLY A 56 14.23 6.61 -16.24
C GLY A 56 15.07 5.43 -16.74
N SER A 57 15.23 5.28 -18.06
CA SER A 57 16.07 4.23 -18.63
C SER A 57 17.55 4.39 -18.27
N TRP A 58 18.05 5.62 -18.24
CA TRP A 58 19.41 5.94 -17.82
C TRP A 58 19.60 5.67 -16.33
N TYR A 59 18.69 6.17 -15.48
CA TYR A 59 18.73 5.97 -14.04
C TYR A 59 18.71 4.48 -13.69
N ARG A 60 17.81 3.71 -14.32
CA ARG A 60 17.72 2.26 -14.14
C ARG A 60 19.05 1.57 -14.47
N LYS A 61 19.75 1.97 -15.53
CA LYS A 61 21.06 1.40 -15.89
C LYS A 61 22.14 1.72 -14.84
N GLN A 62 22.14 2.93 -14.28
CA GLN A 62 23.08 3.30 -13.21
C GLN A 62 22.80 2.51 -11.94
N VAL A 63 21.56 2.45 -11.50
CA VAL A 63 21.15 1.64 -10.33
C VAL A 63 21.50 0.17 -10.54
N GLN A 64 21.24 -0.37 -11.74
CA GLN A 64 21.62 -1.74 -12.08
C GLN A 64 23.12 -1.98 -11.91
N LYS A 65 23.95 -1.07 -12.41
CA LYS A 65 25.42 -1.18 -12.31
C LYS A 65 25.86 -1.26 -10.85
N GLU A 66 25.33 -0.37 -10.00
CA GLU A 66 25.67 -0.33 -8.57
C GLU A 66 25.17 -1.56 -7.81
N LEU A 67 23.95 -2.03 -8.10
CA LEU A 67 23.42 -3.25 -7.49
C LEU A 67 24.25 -4.49 -7.86
N VAL A 68 24.64 -4.61 -9.13
CA VAL A 68 25.45 -5.73 -9.63
C VAL A 68 26.86 -5.70 -9.03
N LYS A 69 27.44 -4.50 -8.86
CA LYS A 69 28.75 -4.30 -8.22
C LYS A 69 28.82 -4.91 -6.81
N TYR A 70 27.77 -4.79 -6.02
CA TYR A 70 27.69 -5.35 -4.66
C TYR A 70 26.95 -6.70 -4.58
N GLY A 71 26.35 -7.15 -5.69
CA GLY A 71 25.57 -8.39 -5.72
C GLY A 71 24.28 -8.32 -4.91
N LEU A 72 23.63 -7.15 -4.91
CA LEU A 72 22.35 -6.90 -4.24
C LEU A 72 21.18 -6.94 -5.22
N ARG A 73 19.99 -7.26 -4.71
CA ARG A 73 18.73 -7.01 -5.41
C ARG A 73 18.12 -5.70 -4.93
N TYR A 74 17.30 -5.08 -5.76
CA TYR A 74 16.64 -3.81 -5.42
C TYR A 74 15.82 -3.90 -4.13
N ASP A 75 15.11 -5.01 -3.94
CA ASP A 75 14.31 -5.27 -2.73
C ASP A 75 15.14 -5.38 -1.45
N ASP A 76 16.44 -5.70 -1.55
CA ASP A 76 17.33 -5.79 -0.39
C ASP A 76 17.60 -4.40 0.22
N LEU A 77 17.37 -3.32 -0.54
CA LEU A 77 17.53 -1.93 -0.08
C LEU A 77 16.37 -1.45 0.79
N LEU A 78 15.23 -2.15 0.79
CA LEU A 78 14.05 -1.76 1.56
C LEU A 78 14.27 -2.09 3.04
N ASP A 79 14.44 -1.05 3.87
CA ASP A 79 14.72 -1.20 5.30
C ASP A 79 13.42 -1.45 6.11
N PRO A 80 13.33 -2.57 6.85
CA PRO A 80 12.18 -2.86 7.72
C PRO A 80 11.97 -1.85 8.86
N LYS A 81 12.98 -1.05 9.22
CA LYS A 81 12.82 0.02 10.22
C LYS A 81 12.19 1.28 9.64
N MET A 82 12.47 1.58 8.37
CA MET A 82 11.91 2.74 7.69
C MET A 82 10.46 2.49 7.26
N ASN A 83 10.17 1.31 6.73
CA ASN A 83 8.81 0.92 6.34
C ASN A 83 8.36 -0.33 7.13
N LEU A 84 7.35 -0.18 7.98
CA LEU A 84 6.80 -1.28 8.77
C LEU A 84 6.06 -2.31 7.89
N ASP A 85 5.53 -1.89 6.75
CA ASP A 85 4.89 -2.78 5.78
C ASP A 85 5.93 -3.73 5.16
N VAL A 86 7.18 -3.29 5.02
CA VAL A 86 8.32 -4.13 4.61
C VAL A 86 8.70 -5.13 5.70
N LYS A 87 8.67 -4.73 6.97
CA LYS A 87 8.92 -5.63 8.10
C LYS A 87 7.88 -6.76 8.13
N GLU A 88 6.62 -6.41 7.95
CA GLU A 88 5.53 -7.38 7.87
C GLU A 88 5.68 -8.30 6.64
N ALA A 89 6.06 -7.75 5.49
CA ALA A 89 6.32 -8.54 4.28
C ALA A 89 7.45 -9.56 4.48
N LEU A 90 8.52 -9.19 5.20
CA LEU A 90 9.60 -10.12 5.54
C LEU A 90 9.14 -11.24 6.49
N ASN A 91 8.22 -10.97 7.41
CA ASN A 91 7.66 -11.99 8.30
C ASN A 91 6.76 -13.00 7.56
N ARG A 92 6.12 -12.58 6.46
CA ARG A 92 5.24 -13.44 5.65
C ARG A 92 6.00 -14.28 4.61
N LEU A 93 7.21 -13.88 4.24
CA LEU A 93 8.04 -14.59 3.27
C LEU A 93 8.54 -15.94 3.83
N PRO A 94 8.78 -16.95 2.97
CA PRO A 94 9.40 -18.18 3.41
C PRO A 94 10.81 -17.91 3.93
N GLN A 95 11.18 -18.58 5.03
CA GLN A 95 12.46 -18.37 5.71
C GLN A 95 13.66 -18.46 4.76
N ARG A 96 13.63 -19.37 3.79
CA ARG A 96 14.68 -19.53 2.77
C ARG A 96 14.98 -18.23 2.00
N GLU A 97 13.96 -17.48 1.60
CA GLU A 97 14.16 -16.22 0.87
C GLU A 97 14.77 -15.14 1.77
N VAL A 98 14.35 -15.11 3.03
CA VAL A 98 14.91 -14.20 4.05
C VAL A 98 16.38 -14.52 4.31
N ASP A 99 16.75 -15.79 4.39
CA ASP A 99 18.14 -16.22 4.57
C ASP A 99 18.99 -15.84 3.35
N LEU A 100 18.48 -16.04 2.13
CA LEU A 100 19.15 -15.62 0.89
C LEU A 100 19.34 -14.10 0.83
N ARG A 101 18.34 -13.32 1.26
CA ARG A 101 18.46 -11.85 1.43
C ARG A 101 19.58 -11.51 2.40
N ASN A 102 19.60 -12.14 3.57
CA ASN A 102 20.59 -11.87 4.60
C ASN A 102 22.01 -12.23 4.13
N GLN A 103 22.17 -13.32 3.36
CA GLN A 103 23.45 -13.69 2.75
C GLN A 103 23.94 -12.62 1.76
N ARG A 104 23.06 -12.10 0.90
CA ARG A 104 23.40 -11.02 -0.05
C ARG A 104 23.84 -9.75 0.68
N ILE A 105 23.09 -9.33 1.70
CA ILE A 105 23.39 -8.14 2.49
C ILE A 105 24.73 -8.30 3.23
N LYS A 106 24.97 -9.45 3.89
CA LYS A 106 26.25 -9.73 4.56
C LYS A 106 27.43 -9.64 3.60
N ARG A 107 27.30 -10.25 2.42
CA ARG A 107 28.32 -10.19 1.36
C ARG A 107 28.55 -8.76 0.87
N ALA A 108 27.48 -7.99 0.65
CA ALA A 108 27.60 -6.61 0.19
C ALA A 108 28.30 -5.73 1.22
N ILE A 109 28.02 -5.91 2.51
CA ILE A 109 28.71 -5.22 3.61
C ILE A 109 30.20 -5.57 3.61
N ASP A 110 30.56 -6.85 3.48
CA ASP A 110 31.95 -7.29 3.42
C ASP A 110 32.71 -6.69 2.22
N ILE A 111 32.11 -6.72 1.02
CA ILE A 111 32.69 -6.12 -0.19
C ILE A 111 32.86 -4.61 -0.03
N SER A 112 31.85 -3.95 0.56
CA SER A 112 31.86 -2.51 0.83
C SER A 112 32.96 -2.11 1.81
N GLN A 113 33.11 -2.86 2.91
CA GLN A 113 34.18 -2.65 3.90
C GLN A 113 35.57 -2.85 3.30
N LYS A 114 35.71 -3.81 2.39
CA LYS A 114 36.97 -4.07 1.67
C LYS A 114 37.27 -3.05 0.58
N HIS A 115 36.34 -2.14 0.26
CA HIS A 115 36.42 -1.24 -0.90
C HIS A 115 36.70 -1.98 -2.21
N THR A 116 36.17 -3.19 -2.35
CA THR A 116 36.32 -4.03 -3.56
C THR A 116 34.99 -4.13 -4.30
N GLU A 117 34.97 -4.88 -5.39
CA GLU A 117 33.76 -5.19 -6.14
C GLU A 117 33.61 -6.69 -6.31
N LEU A 118 32.39 -7.12 -6.64
CA LEU A 118 32.14 -8.51 -7.01
C LEU A 118 32.93 -8.88 -8.29
N PRO A 119 33.51 -10.10 -8.38
CA PRO A 119 34.14 -10.58 -9.61
C PRO A 119 33.21 -10.56 -10.82
N ASP A 120 33.76 -10.34 -12.01
CA ASP A 120 32.98 -10.16 -13.25
C ASP A 120 32.13 -11.38 -13.64
N GLU A 121 32.59 -12.59 -13.30
CA GLU A 121 31.81 -13.82 -13.49
C GLU A 121 30.54 -13.83 -12.64
N LEU A 122 30.67 -13.45 -11.37
CA LEU A 122 29.54 -13.38 -10.44
C LEU A 122 28.62 -12.20 -10.73
N LYS A 123 29.15 -11.09 -11.26
CA LYS A 123 28.37 -9.93 -11.74
C LYS A 123 27.40 -10.33 -12.85
N LYS A 124 27.82 -11.17 -13.79
CA LYS A 124 26.97 -11.67 -14.90
C LYS A 124 25.79 -12.51 -14.43
N LEU A 125 25.94 -13.22 -13.30
CA LEU A 125 24.89 -14.05 -12.70
C LEU A 125 23.86 -13.26 -11.88
N GLN A 126 24.10 -11.97 -11.62
CA GLN A 126 23.22 -11.17 -10.78
C GLN A 126 21.90 -10.83 -11.47
N THR A 127 20.83 -10.86 -10.66
CA THR A 127 19.45 -10.55 -11.09
C THR A 127 18.88 -9.42 -10.23
N PRO A 128 19.34 -8.16 -10.42
CA PRO A 128 19.05 -7.05 -9.50
C PRO A 128 17.59 -6.64 -9.45
N PHE A 129 16.83 -6.83 -10.55
CA PHE A 129 15.41 -6.49 -10.66
C PHE A 129 14.48 -7.72 -10.56
N ASN A 130 14.95 -8.81 -9.94
CA ASN A 130 14.06 -9.91 -9.58
C ASN A 130 13.41 -9.60 -8.23
N PHE A 131 12.19 -9.09 -8.27
CA PHE A 131 11.45 -8.60 -7.11
C PHE A 131 10.75 -9.75 -6.38
N TYR A 132 11.18 -10.03 -5.15
CA TYR A 132 10.62 -11.07 -4.28
C TYR A 132 9.78 -10.48 -3.14
N LEU A 133 10.06 -9.23 -2.75
CA LEU A 133 9.43 -8.54 -1.62
C LEU A 133 8.30 -7.62 -2.08
N LYS A 134 8.51 -6.91 -3.20
CA LYS A 134 7.52 -5.98 -3.77
C LYS A 134 6.08 -6.54 -3.87
N PRO A 135 5.83 -7.73 -4.44
CA PRO A 135 4.45 -8.23 -4.55
C PRO A 135 3.79 -8.50 -3.19
N VAL A 136 4.58 -8.83 -2.17
CA VAL A 136 4.07 -9.04 -0.80
C VAL A 136 3.74 -7.71 -0.13
N VAL A 137 4.58 -6.69 -0.34
CA VAL A 137 4.35 -5.33 0.17
C VAL A 137 3.10 -4.73 -0.45
N GLU A 138 2.92 -4.83 -1.77
CA GLU A 138 1.72 -4.31 -2.46
C GLU A 138 0.43 -4.96 -1.92
N LYS A 139 0.47 -6.26 -1.61
CA LYS A 139 -0.66 -6.96 -0.98
C LYS A 139 -0.96 -6.40 0.42
N ILE A 140 0.07 -6.16 1.24
CA ILE A 140 -0.10 -5.60 2.60
C ILE A 140 -0.63 -4.17 2.54
N GLU A 141 -0.13 -3.35 1.61
CA GLU A 141 -0.60 -1.98 1.42
C GLU A 141 -2.09 -1.96 1.02
N ALA A 142 -2.53 -2.86 0.15
CA ALA A 142 -3.93 -3.02 -0.20
C ALA A 142 -4.78 -3.46 1.01
N GLU A 143 -4.35 -4.48 1.75
CA GLU A 143 -5.04 -4.93 2.98
C GLU A 143 -5.14 -3.80 4.03
N ASN A 144 -4.12 -2.96 4.15
CA ASN A 144 -4.10 -1.83 5.07
C ASN A 144 -5.00 -0.68 4.60
N ALA A 145 -5.09 -0.44 3.29
CA ALA A 145 -6.03 0.52 2.72
C ALA A 145 -7.48 0.10 2.99
N GLU A 146 -7.81 -1.18 2.79
CA GLU A 146 -9.12 -1.75 3.13
C GLU A 146 -9.45 -1.59 4.63
N ARG A 147 -8.49 -1.89 5.52
CA ARG A 147 -8.67 -1.68 6.97
C ARG A 147 -8.87 -0.22 7.34
N ALA A 148 -8.20 0.70 6.67
CA ALA A 148 -8.36 2.14 6.89
C ALA A 148 -9.76 2.62 6.47
N GLU A 149 -10.29 2.12 5.36
CA GLU A 149 -11.67 2.39 4.91
C GLU A 149 -12.71 1.84 5.89
N LEU A 150 -12.44 0.68 6.50
CA LEU A 150 -13.26 0.08 7.55
C LEU A 150 -13.04 0.73 8.93
N GLY A 151 -12.17 1.73 9.06
CA GLY A 151 -11.88 2.44 10.30
C GLY A 151 -11.07 1.65 11.34
N THR A 152 -10.50 0.50 10.97
CA THR A 152 -9.83 -0.44 11.90
C THR A 152 -8.31 -0.19 12.05
N GLY A 153 -7.74 0.82 11.38
CA GLY A 153 -6.33 1.20 11.53
C GLY A 153 -5.31 0.14 11.06
N LYS A 154 -4.01 0.42 11.21
CA LYS A 154 -2.94 -0.56 10.91
C LYS A 154 -2.73 -1.49 12.12
N PRO A 155 -2.35 -2.77 11.90
CA PRO A 155 -2.13 -3.73 12.98
C PRO A 155 -0.80 -3.55 13.72
N TYR A 156 0.07 -2.67 13.25
CA TYR A 156 1.37 -2.37 13.84
C TYR A 156 1.64 -0.86 13.80
N ASP A 157 2.32 -0.37 14.82
CA ASP A 157 2.70 1.03 14.96
C ASP A 157 4.20 1.20 15.16
N ARG A 158 4.70 2.38 14.79
CA ARG A 158 6.09 2.75 15.05
C ARG A 158 6.21 3.16 16.53
N GLN A 159 7.19 2.58 17.23
CA GLN A 159 7.53 3.01 18.57
C GLN A 159 8.13 4.42 18.54
N ILE A 160 7.65 5.29 19.42
CA ILE A 160 8.18 6.64 19.61
C ILE A 160 9.52 6.49 20.36
N PRO A 161 10.64 7.01 19.82
CA PRO A 161 11.96 6.87 20.43
C PRO A 161 12.10 7.66 21.73
#